data_AF-A0A1Q7QJN1-F1
#
_entry.id   AF-A0A1Q7QJN1-F1
#
_cell.length_a   1.000
_cell.length_b   1.000
_cell.length_c   1.000
_cell.angle_alpha   90.00
_cell.angle_beta   90.00
_cell.angle_gamma   90.00
#
_symmetry.space_group_name_H-M   'P 1'
#
loop_
_entity.id
_entity.type
_entity.pdbx_description
1 polymer ?
#
loop_
_entity_poly.entity_id
_entity_poly.type
_entity_poly.pdbx_seq_one_letter_code
_entity_poly.pdbx_strand_id
1 'polypeptide(L)'
;MADGELIDRERNRREFAQRQQEFREHPDRARIFQRARIRIVDNYRKEVRTGPFTFESDEHAPIGEGSAPSPLQYFVAAVGL
;
A
#
# COMPACT_ATOMS: atom_id res chain seq x y z
N MET A 1 -13.82 3.01 24.74
CA MET A 1 -13.48 3.66 23.46
C MET A 1 -14.75 3.69 22.64
N ALA A 2 -15.07 4.82 22.01
CA ALA A 2 -16.30 4.92 21.22
C ALA A 2 -16.24 3.88 20.09
N ASP A 3 -17.24 3.01 20.05
CA ASP A 3 -17.40 1.92 19.10
C ASP A 3 -17.92 2.51 17.77
N GLY A 4 -17.10 3.37 17.16
CA GLY A 4 -17.33 3.89 15.82
C GLY A 4 -16.80 2.89 14.79
N GLU A 5 -17.55 2.67 13.72
CA GLU A 5 -17.08 1.87 12.60
C GLU A 5 -15.76 2.47 12.09
N LEU A 6 -14.64 1.74 12.23
CA LEU A 6 -13.30 2.20 11.82
C LEU A 6 -13.21 2.48 10.30
N ILE A 7 -14.19 1.98 9.55
CA ILE A 7 -14.32 2.12 8.10
C ILE A 7 -15.73 2.62 7.78
N ASP A 8 -15.84 3.79 7.15
CA ASP A 8 -17.11 4.32 6.63
C ASP A 8 -17.52 3.58 5.35
N ARG A 9 -18.31 2.52 5.52
CA ARG A 9 -18.71 1.64 4.42
C ARG A 9 -19.66 2.31 3.44
N GLU A 10 -20.53 3.19 3.92
CA GLU A 10 -21.47 3.89 3.05
C GLU A 10 -20.77 4.87 2.11
N ARG A 11 -19.85 5.67 2.65
CA ARG A 11 -19.03 6.58 1.84
C ARG A 11 -18.24 5.80 0.80
N ASN A 12 -17.54 4.73 1.22
CA ASN A 12 -16.75 3.91 0.31
C ASN A 12 -17.60 3.28 -0.80
N ARG A 13 -18.83 2.82 -0.49
CA ARG A 13 -19.77 2.30 -1.49
C ARG A 13 -20.17 3.35 -2.51
N ARG A 14 -20.48 4.58 -2.06
CA ARG A 14 -20.86 5.70 -2.94
C ARG A 14 -19.71 6.10 -3.86
N GLU A 15 -18.50 6.24 -3.32
CA GLU A 15 -17.30 6.56 -4.11
C GLU A 15 -16.99 5.48 -5.14
N PHE A 16 -17.13 4.20 -4.78
CA PHE A 16 -16.91 3.09 -5.71
C PHE A 16 -17.92 3.08 -6.86
N ALA A 17 -19.20 3.34 -6.58
CA ALA A 17 -20.24 3.43 -7.61
C ALA A 17 -19.97 4.59 -8.58
N GLN A 18 -19.54 5.76 -8.06
CA GLN A 18 -19.18 6.91 -8.88
C GLN A 18 -17.98 6.61 -9.79
N ARG A 19 -16.91 6.02 -9.24
CA ARG A 19 -15.73 5.62 -10.04
C ARG A 19 -16.06 4.59 -11.11
N GLN A 20 -16.93 3.62 -10.80
CA GLN A 20 -17.38 2.65 -11.80
C GLN A 20 -18.11 3.31 -12.96
N GLN A 21 -18.98 4.28 -12.67
CA GLN A 21 -19.66 5.03 -13.73
C GLN A 21 -18.65 5.82 -14.57
N GLU A 22 -17.73 6.53 -13.92
CA GLU A 22 -16.67 7.29 -14.59
C GLU A 22 -15.82 6.40 -15.52
N PHE A 23 -15.45 5.19 -15.09
CA PHE A 23 -14.68 4.25 -15.92
C PHE A 23 -15.47 3.63 -17.07
N ARG A 24 -16.81 3.51 -16.94
CA ARG A 24 -17.66 3.09 -18.07
C ARG A 24 -17.72 4.17 -19.15
N GLU A 25 -17.80 5.43 -18.74
CA GLU A 25 -17.85 6.58 -19.64
C GLU A 25 -16.46 6.94 -20.22
N HIS A 26 -15.39 6.67 -19.45
CA HIS A 26 -13.99 6.95 -19.81
C HIS A 26 -13.06 5.77 -19.47
N PRO A 27 -13.05 4.69 -20.28
CA PRO A 27 -12.29 3.46 -19.98
C PRO A 27 -10.78 3.65 -19.79
N ASP A 28 -10.22 4.65 -20.47
CA ASP A 28 -8.82 5.07 -20.36
C ASP A 28 -8.45 5.56 -18.96
N ARG A 29 -9.39 6.12 -18.19
CA ARG A 29 -9.18 6.50 -16.78
C ARG A 29 -9.07 5.31 -15.83
N ALA A 30 -9.49 4.12 -16.25
CA ALA A 30 -9.31 2.90 -15.48
C ALA A 30 -7.86 2.39 -15.50
N ARG A 31 -7.00 2.95 -16.35
CA ARG A 31 -5.58 2.58 -16.42
C ARG A 31 -4.78 3.32 -15.36
N ILE A 32 -4.25 2.58 -14.41
CA ILE A 32 -3.41 3.12 -13.34
C ILE A 32 -1.99 2.61 -13.52
N PHE A 33 -1.02 3.52 -13.51
CA PHE A 33 0.39 3.19 -13.50
C PHE A 33 0.98 3.52 -12.14
N GLN A 34 1.50 2.52 -11.44
CA GLN A 34 2.26 2.70 -10.22
C GLN A 34 3.73 2.42 -10.49
N ARG A 35 4.60 3.24 -9.91
CA ARG A 35 6.06 3.07 -10.01
C ARG A 35 6.65 3.13 -8.61
N ALA A 36 7.54 2.19 -8.34
CA ALA A 36 8.35 2.18 -7.14
C ALA A 36 9.84 2.23 -7.52
N ARG A 37 10.64 2.86 -6.66
CA ARG A 37 12.10 2.80 -6.68
C ARG A 37 12.56 2.20 -5.37
N ILE A 38 13.53 1.30 -5.44
CA ILE A 38 14.09 0.62 -4.27
C ILE A 38 15.60 0.85 -4.28
N ARG A 39 16.14 1.23 -3.13
CA ARG A 39 17.58 1.35 -2.89
C ARG A 39 17.94 0.49 -1.69
N ILE A 40 18.93 -0.39 -1.86
CA ILE A 40 19.52 -1.11 -0.73
C ILE A 40 20.36 -0.11 0.05
N VAL A 41 20.07 0.03 1.35
CA VAL A 41 20.78 0.99 2.23
C VAL A 41 21.89 0.27 2.98
N ASP A 42 21.60 -0.94 3.48
CA ASP A 42 22.56 -1.81 4.13
C ASP A 42 22.06 -3.27 4.10
N ASN A 43 22.90 -4.22 3.68
CA ASN A 43 22.59 -5.64 3.57
C ASN A 43 21.15 -5.95 3.04
N TYR A 44 20.21 -6.35 3.91
CA TYR A 44 18.81 -6.63 3.56
C TYR A 44 17.84 -5.45 3.77
N ARG A 45 18.30 -4.36 4.39
CA ARG A 45 17.55 -3.12 4.61
C ARG A 45 17.48 -2.29 3.32
N LYS A 46 16.26 -1.91 2.97
CA LYS A 46 15.89 -1.21 1.74
C LYS A 46 15.11 0.04 2.07
N GLU A 47 15.37 1.11 1.34
CA GLU A 47 14.51 2.28 1.25
C GLU A 47 13.67 2.18 -0.02
N VAL A 48 12.36 2.31 0.12
CA VAL A 48 11.38 2.21 -0.95
C VAL A 48 10.67 3.53 -1.11
N ARG A 49 10.55 4.01 -2.35
CA ARG A 49 9.75 5.17 -2.71
C ARG A 49 8.67 4.80 -3.72
N THR A 50 7.41 5.06 -3.38
CA THR A 50 6.25 4.86 -4.26
C THR A 50 5.33 6.09 -4.19
N GLY A 51 5.11 6.75 -5.32
CA GLY A 51 4.38 8.02 -5.36
C GLY A 51 4.96 9.05 -4.35
N PRO A 52 4.14 9.61 -3.44
CA PRO A 52 4.60 10.55 -2.41
C PRO A 52 5.18 9.87 -1.16
N PHE A 53 5.12 8.54 -1.07
CA PHE A 53 5.51 7.81 0.14
C PHE A 53 6.94 7.30 0.05
N THR A 54 7.64 7.37 1.18
CA THR A 54 8.93 6.73 1.42
C THR A 54 8.83 5.90 2.68
N PHE A 55 9.27 4.65 2.62
CA PHE A 55 9.30 3.73 3.75
C PHE A 55 10.50 2.79 3.64
N GLU A 56 10.86 2.15 4.74
CA GLU A 56 11.93 1.17 4.77
C GLU A 56 11.38 -0.25 4.87
N SER A 57 12.15 -1.24 4.43
CA SER A 57 11.86 -2.65 4.64
C SER A 57 13.15 -3.39 4.96
N ASP A 58 13.10 -4.30 5.93
CA ASP A 58 14.24 -5.07 6.38
C ASP A 58 13.80 -6.49 6.75
N GLU A 59 14.70 -7.46 6.66
CA GLU A 59 14.41 -8.81 7.14
C GLU A 59 14.69 -8.93 8.64
N HIS A 60 14.12 -9.94 9.29
CA HIS A 60 14.51 -10.29 10.65
C HIS A 60 15.80 -11.13 10.66
N ALA A 61 16.42 -11.27 11.84
CA ALA A 61 17.53 -12.18 12.04
C ALA A 61 17.17 -13.62 11.59
N PRO A 62 18.11 -14.38 11.00
CA PRO A 62 19.54 -14.10 10.95
C PRO A 62 20.01 -13.28 9.74
N ILE A 63 19.13 -12.93 8.79
CA ILE A 63 19.53 -12.31 7.52
C ILE A 63 19.43 -10.78 7.53
N GLY A 64 18.53 -10.20 8.31
CA GLY A 64 18.45 -8.74 8.53
C GLY A 64 18.50 -8.36 10.01
N GLU A 65 18.35 -7.07 10.27
CA GLU A 65 18.47 -6.50 11.63
C GLU A 65 17.10 -6.35 12.31
N GLY A 66 16.01 -6.54 11.57
CA GLY A 66 14.65 -6.32 12.04
C GLY A 66 14.35 -4.84 12.34
N SER A 67 15.07 -3.93 11.68
CA SER A 67 14.95 -2.47 11.91
C SER A 67 13.70 -1.85 11.26
N ALA A 68 13.09 -2.55 10.32
CA ALA A 68 11.86 -2.18 9.62
C ALA A 68 11.03 -3.45 9.32
N PRO A 69 9.74 -3.32 8.95
CA PRO A 69 8.94 -4.47 8.59
C PRO A 69 9.50 -5.24 7.39
N SER A 70 9.35 -6.56 7.43
CA SER A 70 9.74 -7.41 6.32
C SER A 70 8.85 -7.22 5.11
N PRO A 71 9.35 -7.51 3.89
CA PRO A 71 8.54 -7.44 2.69
C PRO A 71 7.24 -8.26 2.81
N LEU A 72 7.29 -9.40 3.51
CA LEU A 72 6.12 -10.24 3.74
C LEU A 72 5.11 -9.56 4.67
N GLN A 73 5.55 -8.84 5.70
CA GLN A 73 4.66 -8.09 6.57
C GLN A 73 3.95 -6.96 5.82
N TYR A 74 4.67 -6.25 4.94
CA TYR A 74 4.05 -5.29 4.02
C TYR A 74 3.02 -5.95 3.09
N PHE A 75 3.34 -7.14 2.57
CA PHE A 75 2.40 -7.90 1.74
C PHE A 75 1.14 -8.30 2.50
N VAL A 76 1.27 -8.83 3.73
CA VAL A 76 0.13 -9.17 4.59
C VAL A 76 -0.73 -7.94 4.86
N ALA A 77 -0.12 -6.80 5.18
CA ALA A 77 -0.83 -5.54 5.38
C ALA A 77 -1.53 -5.04 4.10
N ALA A 78 -0.97 -5.32 2.92
CA ALA A 78 -1.55 -4.90 1.64
C ALA A 78 -2.74 -5.77 1.19
N VAL A 79 -2.77 -7.05 1.56
CA VAL A 79 -3.88 -7.98 1.21
C VAL A 79 -4.94 -8.08 2.30
N GLY A 80 -4.61 -7.68 3.53
CA GLY A 80 -5.56 -7.61 4.64
C GLY A 80 -6.64 -6.56 4.37
N LEU A 81 -7.88 -7.03 4.22
CA LEU A 81 -9.10 -6.24 4.11
C LEU A 81 -9.80 -6.12 5.47
#